data_AF-A0A969EB26-F1
#
_entry.id   AF-A0A969EB26-F1
#
_cell.length_a   1.000
_cell.length_b   1.000
_cell.length_c   1.000
_cell.angle_alpha   90.00
_cell.angle_beta   90.00
_cell.angle_gamma   90.00
#
_symmetry.space_group_name_H-M   'P 1'
#
loop_
_entity.id
_entity.type
_entity.pdbx_description
1 polymer ?
#
loop_
_entity_poly.entity_id
_entity_poly.type
_entity_poly.pdbx_seq_one_letter_code
_entity_poly.pdbx_strand_id
1 'polypeptide(L)' 'MDKTERVHACYLHACLKWAMRDYLTNSSLRDRFGVEERNKAAISRYIKEAIEAEAIKLYDVDAAPKLRKYVPYWV' A
#
# COMPACT_ATOMS: atom_id res chain seq x y z
N MET A 1 -8.75 12.65 6.22
CA MET A 1 -8.76 11.77 5.04
C MET A 1 -9.76 10.65 5.29
N ASP A 2 -10.82 10.59 4.50
CA ASP A 2 -11.84 9.55 4.59
C ASP A 2 -11.33 8.19 4.06
N LYS A 3 -12.15 7.13 4.13
CA LYS A 3 -11.72 5.79 3.68
C LYS A 3 -11.43 5.74 2.18
N THR A 4 -12.27 6.39 1.38
CA THR A 4 -12.18 6.38 -0.10
C THR A 4 -10.89 7.07 -0.56
N GLU A 5 -10.58 8.24 0.01
CA GLU A 5 -9.34 8.97 -0.27
C GLU A 5 -8.10 8.11 0.05
N ARG A 6 -8.12 7.35 1.14
CA ARG A 6 -7.01 6.47 1.53
C ARG A 6 -6.84 5.32 0.57
N VAL A 7 -7.92 4.64 0.19
CA VAL A 7 -7.90 3.56 -0.79
C VAL A 7 -7.37 4.06 -2.12
N HIS A 8 -7.87 5.20 -2.61
CA HIS A 8 -7.37 5.83 -3.84
C HIS A 8 -5.89 6.19 -3.76
N ALA A 9 -5.44 6.79 -2.66
CA ALA A 9 -4.04 7.15 -2.48
C ALA A 9 -3.12 5.89 -2.47
N CYS A 10 -3.52 4.81 -1.81
CA CYS A 10 -2.83 3.53 -1.86
C CYS A 10 -2.77 2.96 -3.28
N TYR A 11 -3.89 2.96 -4.00
CA TYR A 11 -3.97 2.48 -5.38
C TYR A 11 -3.05 3.25 -6.32
N LEU A 12 -3.13 4.59 -6.32
CA LEU A 12 -2.27 5.44 -7.15
C LEU A 12 -0.79 5.26 -6.80
N HIS A 13 -0.47 4.99 -5.54
CA HIS A 13 0.90 4.67 -5.13
C HIS A 13 1.37 3.32 -5.65
N ALA A 14 0.53 2.29 -5.60
CA ALA A 14 0.83 0.99 -6.19
C ALA A 14 1.06 1.12 -7.70
N CYS A 15 0.22 1.87 -8.41
CA CYS A 15 0.37 2.10 -9.86
C CYS A 15 1.67 2.82 -10.19
N LEU A 16 2.00 3.88 -9.45
CA LEU A 16 3.25 4.62 -9.64
C LEU A 16 4.47 3.73 -9.40
N LYS A 17 4.48 2.99 -8.28
CA LYS A 17 5.57 2.07 -7.96
C LYS A 17 5.75 1.02 -9.04
N TRP A 18 4.66 0.41 -9.50
CA TRP A 18 4.70 -0.59 -10.56
C TRP A 18 5.23 -0.02 -11.89
N ALA A 19 4.78 1.18 -12.28
CA ALA A 19 5.30 1.86 -13.47
C ALA A 19 6.81 2.14 -13.39
N MET A 20 7.32 2.36 -12.17
CA MET A 20 8.75 2.54 -11.89
C MET A 20 9.52 1.22 -11.74
N ARG A 21 8.89 0.07 -12.02
CA ARG A 21 9.44 -1.28 -11.79
C ARG A 21 9.82 -1.54 -10.32
N ASP A 22 9.05 -0.96 -9.41
CA ASP A 22 9.18 -1.11 -7.96
C ASP A 22 7.83 -1.53 -7.35
N TYR A 23 7.78 -1.73 -6.04
CA TYR A 23 6.61 -2.24 -5.33
C TYR A 23 6.10 -1.26 -4.27
N LEU A 24 4.80 -1.32 -4.00
CA LEU A 24 4.28 -0.71 -2.79
C LEU A 24 4.71 -1.57 -1.59
N THR A 25 5.32 -0.91 -0.61
CA THR A 25 5.62 -1.46 0.72
C THR A 25 5.09 -0.52 1.80
N ASN A 26 4.99 -1.02 3.04
CA ASN A 26 4.65 -0.18 4.20
C ASN A 26 5.60 1.02 4.34
N SER A 27 6.91 0.82 4.13
CA SER A 27 7.89 1.92 4.20
C SER A 27 7.64 2.94 3.09
N SER A 28 7.50 2.50 1.83
CA SER A 28 7.30 3.42 0.71
C SER A 28 6.03 4.28 0.84
N LEU A 29 4.96 3.70 1.40
CA LEU A 29 3.69 4.38 1.57
C LEU A 29 3.76 5.35 2.75
N ARG A 30 4.42 4.96 3.85
CA ARG A 30 4.72 5.85 4.98
C ARG A 30 5.51 7.07 4.54
N ASP A 31 6.54 6.87 3.72
CA ASP A 31 7.38 7.94 3.19
C ASP A 31 6.55 8.90 2.32
N ARG A 32 5.67 8.36 1.46
CA ARG A 32 4.74 9.18 0.64
C ARG A 32 3.78 10.04 1.46
N PHE A 33 3.23 9.50 2.55
CA PHE A 33 2.30 10.24 3.40
C PHE A 33 3.01 11.15 4.42
N GLY A 34 4.35 11.15 4.48
CA GLY A 34 5.10 11.93 5.46
C GLY A 34 4.77 11.57 6.91
N VAL A 35 4.41 10.30 7.16
CA VAL A 35 3.88 9.87 8.45
C VAL A 35 5.03 9.63 9.42
N GLU A 36 5.04 10.39 10.52
CA GLU A 36 5.98 10.20 11.62
C GLU A 36 5.89 8.78 12.21
N GLU A 37 6.99 8.33 12.81
CA GLU A 37 7.17 6.95 13.24
C GLU A 37 6.16 6.45 14.28
N ARG A 38 5.56 7.39 15.03
CA ARG A 38 4.45 7.13 15.96
C ARG A 38 3.16 6.64 15.30
N ASN A 39 2.98 6.89 14.00
CA ASN A 39 1.74 6.64 13.28
C ASN A 39 1.83 5.46 12.28
N LYS A 40 2.82 4.56 12.45
CA LYS A 40 2.98 3.34 11.64
C LYS A 40 1.71 2.51 11.50
N ALA A 41 0.93 2.39 12.58
CA ALA A 41 -0.30 1.60 12.59
C ALA A 41 -1.34 2.11 11.57
N ALA A 42 -1.34 3.41 11.27
CA ALA A 42 -2.25 3.98 10.28
C ALA A 42 -1.96 3.46 8.86
N ILE A 43 -0.68 3.34 8.48
CA ILE A 43 -0.26 2.86 7.16
C ILE A 43 -0.72 1.42 6.91
N SER A 44 -0.49 0.53 7.89
CA SER A 44 -0.95 -0.86 7.76
C SER A 44 -2.46 -0.96 7.66
N ARG A 45 -3.21 -0.11 8.38
CA ARG A 45 -4.67 -0.01 8.24
C ARG A 45 -5.07 0.43 6.83
N TYR A 46 -4.40 1.43 6.24
CA TYR A 46 -4.74 1.94 4.92
C TYR A 46 -4.48 0.93 3.81
N ILE A 47 -3.39 0.17 3.93
CA ILE A 47 -3.10 -0.96 3.03
C ILE A 47 -4.19 -2.03 3.16
N LYS A 48 -4.60 -2.35 4.40
CA LYS A 48 -5.68 -3.33 4.63
C LYS A 48 -6.99 -2.87 3.98
N GLU A 49 -7.38 -1.62 4.19
CA GLU A 49 -8.58 -1.03 3.57
C GLU A 49 -8.52 -1.09 2.04
N ALA A 50 -7.33 -0.87 1.44
CA ALA A 50 -7.16 -0.93 -0.01
C ALA A 50 -7.18 -2.35 -0.58
N ILE A 51 -6.72 -3.35 0.18
CA ILE A 51 -6.85 -4.78 -0.18
C ILE A 51 -8.31 -5.20 -0.07
N GLU A 52 -9.00 -4.84 1.01
CA GLU A 52 -10.43 -5.13 1.21
C GLU A 52 -11.31 -4.48 0.13
N ALA A 53 -10.89 -3.34 -0.41
CA ALA A 53 -11.55 -2.67 -1.52
C ALA A 53 -11.10 -3.17 -2.90
N GLU A 54 -10.30 -4.24 -2.95
CA GLU A 54 -9.76 -4.87 -4.17
C GLU A 54 -9.01 -3.90 -5.10
N ALA A 55 -8.50 -2.79 -4.56
CA ALA A 55 -7.76 -1.80 -5.32
C ALA A 55 -6.29 -2.21 -5.49
N ILE A 56 -5.74 -2.91 -4.51
CA ILE A 56 -4.39 -3.47 -4.54
C ILE A 56 -4.41 -4.91 -4.05
N LYS A 57 -3.38 -5.69 -4.36
CA LYS A 57 -3.21 -7.05 -3.87
C LYS A 57 -1.78 -7.34 -3.46
N LEU A 58 -1.58 -8.42 -2.70
CA LEU A 58 -0.24 -8.93 -2.42
C LEU A 58 0.39 -9.41 -3.73
N TYR A 59 1.66 -9.06 -3.92
CA TYR A 59 2.46 -9.59 -5.03
C TYR A 59 2.78 -11.08 -4.83
N ASP A 60 3.12 -11.44 -3.60
CA ASP A 60 3.42 -12.82 -3.18
C ASP A 60 2.60 -13.10 -1.92
N VAL A 61 1.70 -14.07 -2.02
CA VAL A 61 0.76 -14.46 -0.94
C VAL A 61 1.46 -15.23 0.18
N ASP A 62 2.57 -15.89 -0.12
CA ASP A 62 3.36 -16.69 0.83
C ASP A 62 4.43 -15.84 1.53
N ALA A 63 4.60 -14.58 1.11
CA ALA A 63 5.56 -13.67 1.70
C ALA A 63 5.27 -13.42 3.19
N ALA A 64 6.32 -13.63 3.99
CA ALA A 64 6.31 -13.28 5.41
C ALA A 64 5.90 -11.80 5.61
N PRO A 65 5.20 -11.44 6.71
CA PRO A 65 4.64 -10.10 6.91
C PRO A 65 5.62 -8.93 6.69
N LYS A 66 6.90 -9.10 7.05
CA LYS A 66 7.95 -8.08 6.88
C LYS A 66 8.40 -7.89 5.42
N LEU A 67 8.16 -8.87 4.56
CA LEU A 67 8.59 -8.89 3.15
C LEU A 67 7.43 -8.63 2.19
N ARG A 68 6.22 -8.40 2.70
CA ARG A 68 5.03 -8.18 1.87
C ARG A 68 5.21 -6.96 0.99
N LYS A 69 4.97 -7.21 -0.30
CA LYS A 69 4.91 -6.23 -1.38
C LYS A 69 3.52 -6.24 -1.95
N TYR A 70 3.09 -5.09 -2.43
CA TYR A 70 1.76 -4.90 -2.97
C TYR A 70 1.84 -4.28 -4.36
N VAL A 71 0.89 -4.66 -5.20
CA VAL A 71 0.75 -4.24 -6.60
C VAL A 71 -0.68 -3.81 -6.88
N PRO A 72 -0.94 -3.04 -7.96
CA PRO A 72 -2.30 -2.79 -8.43
C PRO A 72 -3.05 -4.10 -8.67
N TYR A 73 -4.38 -4.08 -8.50
CA TYR A 73 -5.21 -5.29 -8.63
C TYR A 73 -5.06 -6.02 -9.98
N TRP A 74 -4.79 -5.27 -11.05
CA TRP A 74 -4.69 -5.75 -12.44
C TRP A 74 -3.33 -6.32 -12.83
N VAL A 75 -2.31 -6.22 -11.97
CA VAL A 75 -0.98 -6.82 -12.20
C VAL A 75 -1.02 -8.30 -11.91
#